data_AF-A0A3D8U289-F1
#
_entry.id   AF-A0A3D8U289-F1
#
_cell.length_a   1.000
_cell.length_b   1.000
_cell.length_c   1.000
_cell.angle_alpha   90.00
_cell.angle_beta   90.00
_cell.angle_gamma   90.00
#
_symmetry.space_group_name_H-M   'P 1'
#
loop_
_entity.id
_entity.type
_entity.pdbx_description
1 polymer ?
#
loop_
_entity_poly.entity_id
_entity_poly.type
_entity_poly.pdbx_seq_one_letter_code
_entity_poly.pdbx_strand_id
1 'polypeptide(L)'
;EIGFGLLGVAMNLDNRKLSSLNKYIQKIRDELEDILQKTERICNNLQSMFETLLRRFKSTGNDYENGLSSTFKTLSYFAALWDLDPSSEEYTTALSNIKAAYVYDAITSAWSSHGDQRLMEYCNSSRDYGTRISEEQFDQAFDQWIADQTPGINFGKDIKCLITIHANLSYLSASVPNGETFELEHIIARKRIDAADSSRPRHILGNSLGNCMYLPRGINNPKKDKTLYEINDHNRYSQLIKESQYFSEDEMQKAMQALTASDYESVNGLLRERSRQVAHTLVRALLKDSV
;
A
#
# COMPACT_ATOMS: atom_id res chain seq x y z
N GLU A 1 -17.80 14.30 5.97
CA GLU A 1 -16.49 14.85 6.39
C GLU A 1 -15.67 15.36 5.21
N ILE A 2 -15.36 14.52 4.20
CA ILE A 2 -14.54 14.95 3.04
C ILE A 2 -15.10 16.18 2.33
N GLY A 3 -16.40 16.24 2.04
CA GLY A 3 -17.00 17.42 1.37
C GLY A 3 -16.85 18.73 2.16
N PHE A 4 -16.91 18.68 3.49
CA PHE A 4 -16.73 19.88 4.32
C PHE A 4 -15.24 20.28 4.41
N GLY A 5 -14.35 19.29 4.49
CA GLY A 5 -12.90 19.53 4.41
C GLY A 5 -12.48 20.09 3.06
N LEU A 6 -13.10 19.64 1.97
CA LEU A 6 -12.83 20.11 0.62
C LEU A 6 -13.28 21.56 0.41
N LEU A 7 -14.42 21.96 0.96
CA LEU A 7 -14.80 23.38 1.00
C LEU A 7 -13.78 24.20 1.81
N GLY A 8 -13.20 23.62 2.86
CA GLY A 8 -12.08 24.21 3.59
C GLY A 8 -10.87 24.45 2.70
N VAL A 9 -10.46 23.43 1.93
CA VAL A 9 -9.38 23.53 0.93
C VAL A 9 -9.70 24.61 -0.11
N ALA A 10 -10.91 24.59 -0.67
CA ALA A 10 -11.34 25.53 -1.70
C ALA A 10 -11.28 26.98 -1.23
N MET A 11 -11.59 27.23 0.04
CA MET A 11 -11.56 28.56 0.64
C MET A 11 -10.20 28.92 1.27
N ASN A 12 -9.19 28.06 1.13
CA ASN A 12 -7.89 28.16 1.80
C ASN A 12 -8.04 28.43 3.31
N LEU A 13 -8.88 27.62 3.97
CA LEU A 13 -9.14 27.70 5.40
C LEU A 13 -8.33 26.66 6.17
N ASP A 14 -7.83 27.08 7.33
CA ASP A 14 -7.32 26.18 8.35
C ASP A 14 -8.43 25.16 8.70
N ASN A 15 -8.10 23.87 8.57
CA ASN A 15 -9.04 22.78 8.79
C ASN A 15 -9.54 22.70 10.26
N ARG A 16 -8.86 23.36 11.20
CA ARG A 16 -9.31 23.54 12.59
C ARG A 16 -10.35 24.66 12.74
N LYS A 17 -10.53 25.48 11.70
CA LYS A 17 -11.45 26.63 11.65
C LYS A 17 -12.58 26.45 10.64
N LEU A 18 -12.91 25.21 10.28
CA LEU A 18 -13.99 24.92 9.33
C LEU A 18 -15.36 25.47 9.77
N SER A 19 -15.58 25.72 11.06
CA SER A 19 -16.78 26.43 11.55
C SER A 19 -16.93 27.83 10.97
N SER A 20 -15.83 28.45 10.49
CA SER A 20 -15.83 29.76 9.83
C SER A 20 -16.27 29.71 8.37
N LEU A 21 -16.51 28.52 7.79
CA LEU A 21 -17.04 28.37 6.44
C LEU A 21 -18.38 29.09 6.24
N ASN A 22 -19.15 29.27 7.31
CA ASN A 22 -20.39 30.05 7.29
C ASN A 22 -20.18 31.50 6.81
N LYS A 23 -18.99 32.08 7.05
CA LYS A 23 -18.62 33.42 6.58
C LYS A 23 -18.33 33.47 5.07
N TYR A 24 -18.11 32.31 4.44
CA TYR A 24 -17.76 32.17 3.02
C TYR A 24 -18.93 31.65 2.18
N ILE A 25 -20.14 31.48 2.74
CA ILE A 25 -21.29 30.90 2.04
C ILE A 25 -21.57 31.61 0.71
N GLN A 26 -21.51 32.94 0.67
CA GLN A 26 -21.78 33.68 -0.57
C GLN A 26 -20.71 33.39 -1.62
N LYS A 27 -19.43 33.45 -1.24
CA LYS A 27 -18.31 33.10 -2.12
C LYS A 27 -18.42 31.67 -2.65
N ILE A 28 -18.72 30.71 -1.78
CA ILE A 28 -18.93 29.30 -2.17
C ILE A 28 -20.07 29.16 -3.18
N ARG A 29 -21.16 29.93 -3.03
CA ARG A 29 -22.28 29.93 -3.99
C ARG A 29 -21.86 30.52 -5.33
N ASP A 30 -21.14 31.63 -5.31
CA ASP A 30 -20.69 32.33 -6.51
C ASP A 30 -19.66 31.50 -7.30
N GLU A 31 -18.83 30.71 -6.60
CA GLU A 31 -17.76 29.87 -7.19
C GLU A 31 -18.14 28.37 -7.27
N LEU A 32 -19.40 28.01 -7.00
CA LEU A 32 -19.81 26.60 -6.83
C LEU A 32 -19.47 25.73 -8.04
N GLU A 33 -19.67 26.26 -9.26
CA GLU A 33 -19.39 25.55 -10.50
C GLU A 33 -17.89 25.23 -10.64
N ASP A 34 -17.01 26.21 -10.40
CA ASP A 34 -15.55 26.00 -10.45
C ASP A 34 -15.11 24.99 -9.39
N ILE A 35 -15.63 25.09 -8.16
CA ILE A 35 -15.32 24.15 -7.07
C ILE A 35 -15.70 22.72 -7.47
N LEU A 36 -16.89 22.53 -8.04
CA LEU A 36 -17.36 21.21 -8.47
C LEU A 36 -16.51 20.66 -9.63
N GLN A 37 -16.20 21.48 -10.62
CA GLN A 37 -15.37 21.08 -11.77
C GLN A 37 -13.95 20.68 -11.33
N LYS A 38 -13.31 21.47 -10.45
CA LYS A 38 -12.00 21.14 -9.87
C LYS A 38 -12.06 19.85 -9.06
N THR A 39 -13.10 19.69 -8.24
CA THR A 39 -13.32 18.49 -7.43
C THR A 39 -13.43 17.25 -8.30
N GLU A 40 -14.29 17.27 -9.31
CA GLU A 40 -14.51 16.15 -10.23
C GLU A 40 -13.22 15.77 -10.95
N ARG A 41 -12.50 16.75 -11.49
CA ARG A 41 -11.22 16.53 -12.18
C ARG A 41 -10.19 15.85 -11.27
N ILE A 42 -9.96 16.41 -10.08
CA ILE A 42 -8.98 15.86 -9.13
C ILE A 42 -9.42 14.46 -8.67
N CYS A 43 -10.71 14.26 -8.38
CA CYS A 43 -11.27 12.94 -8.06
C CYS A 43 -10.98 11.91 -9.15
N ASN A 44 -11.28 12.23 -10.41
CA ASN A 44 -11.09 11.33 -11.53
C ASN A 44 -9.61 10.95 -11.73
N ASN A 45 -8.71 11.92 -11.61
CA ASN A 45 -7.27 11.69 -11.73
C ASN A 45 -6.72 10.81 -10.58
N LEU A 46 -7.10 11.13 -9.34
CA LEU A 46 -6.70 10.33 -8.18
C LEU A 46 -7.31 8.92 -8.24
N GLN A 47 -8.57 8.79 -8.64
CA GLN A 47 -9.23 7.49 -8.78
C GLN A 47 -8.54 6.63 -9.83
N SER A 48 -8.23 7.18 -11.01
CA SER A 48 -7.53 6.45 -12.06
C SER A 48 -6.16 5.92 -11.58
N MET A 49 -5.41 6.75 -10.85
CA MET A 49 -4.13 6.35 -10.26
C MET A 49 -4.29 5.27 -9.19
N PHE A 50 -5.16 5.48 -8.20
CA PHE A 50 -5.32 4.57 -7.08
C PHE A 50 -6.06 3.28 -7.45
N GLU A 51 -6.88 3.27 -8.51
CA GLU A 51 -7.48 2.03 -9.02
C GLU A 51 -6.41 1.03 -9.43
N THR A 52 -5.39 1.48 -10.17
CA THR A 52 -4.27 0.62 -10.58
C THR A 52 -3.48 0.11 -9.38
N LEU A 53 -3.39 0.86 -8.28
CA LEU A 53 -2.60 0.49 -7.11
C LEU A 53 -3.37 -0.41 -6.13
N LEU A 54 -4.65 -0.11 -5.88
CA LEU A 54 -5.38 -0.62 -4.73
C LEU A 54 -6.41 -1.70 -5.06
N ARG A 55 -6.70 -1.94 -6.34
CA ARG A 55 -7.71 -2.92 -6.76
C ARG A 55 -7.32 -4.33 -6.29
N ARG A 56 -8.25 -5.01 -5.64
CA ARG A 56 -8.10 -6.41 -5.23
C ARG A 56 -8.30 -7.33 -6.42
N PHE A 57 -7.50 -8.38 -6.47
CA PHE A 57 -7.69 -9.47 -7.43
C PHE A 57 -8.80 -10.41 -6.94
N LYS A 58 -9.99 -10.30 -7.52
CA LYS A 58 -11.11 -11.22 -7.26
C LYS A 58 -11.90 -11.48 -8.55
N SER A 59 -12.69 -12.55 -8.57
CA SER A 59 -13.48 -12.94 -9.75
C SER A 59 -14.60 -11.96 -10.09
N THR A 60 -15.14 -11.23 -9.11
CA THR A 60 -16.30 -10.36 -9.31
C THR A 60 -16.28 -9.10 -8.44
N GLY A 61 -16.58 -7.94 -9.05
CA GLY A 61 -16.72 -6.64 -8.41
C GLY A 61 -15.43 -5.84 -8.25
N ASN A 62 -15.56 -4.57 -7.86
CA ASN A 62 -14.45 -3.65 -7.63
C ASN A 62 -14.27 -3.42 -6.11
N ASP A 63 -13.37 -4.19 -5.48
CA ASP A 63 -12.95 -3.92 -4.10
C ASP A 63 -11.52 -3.39 -4.09
N TYR A 64 -11.23 -2.54 -3.10
CA TYR A 64 -9.94 -1.87 -2.97
C TYR A 64 -9.34 -2.12 -1.58
N GLU A 65 -8.01 -2.28 -1.48
CA GLU A 65 -7.29 -2.28 -0.21
C GLU A 65 -6.92 -0.84 0.20
N ASN A 66 -7.79 -0.17 0.95
CA ASN A 66 -7.58 1.22 1.39
C ASN A 66 -6.85 1.34 2.75
N GLY A 67 -6.05 0.34 3.11
CA GLY A 67 -5.48 0.21 4.47
C GLY A 67 -4.56 1.35 4.92
N LEU A 68 -3.94 2.06 3.96
CA LEU A 68 -3.03 3.19 4.18
C LEU A 68 -3.70 4.56 4.02
N SER A 69 -5.00 4.60 3.70
CA SER A 69 -5.75 5.84 3.46
C SER A 69 -6.27 6.44 4.78
N SER A 70 -6.28 7.76 4.84
CA SER A 70 -6.94 8.54 5.91
C SER A 70 -7.55 9.81 5.32
N THR A 71 -8.58 10.35 5.97
CA THR A 71 -9.31 11.53 5.47
C THR A 71 -8.39 12.72 5.23
N PHE A 72 -7.52 13.06 6.18
CA PHE A 72 -6.60 14.21 6.04
C PHE A 72 -5.55 14.02 4.96
N LYS A 73 -5.03 12.79 4.81
CA LYS A 73 -4.12 12.45 3.72
C LYS A 73 -4.80 12.61 2.37
N THR A 74 -6.03 12.12 2.21
CA THR A 74 -6.79 12.34 0.98
C THR A 74 -7.02 13.82 0.70
N LEU A 75 -7.44 14.60 1.71
CA LEU A 75 -7.64 16.05 1.55
C LEU A 75 -6.36 16.80 1.17
N SER A 76 -5.19 16.31 1.59
CA SER A 76 -3.91 16.91 1.21
C SER A 76 -3.60 16.79 -0.28
N TYR A 77 -4.07 15.72 -0.94
CA TYR A 77 -3.95 15.56 -2.38
C TYR A 77 -4.79 16.61 -3.12
N PHE A 78 -5.99 16.89 -2.61
CA PHE A 78 -6.80 17.98 -3.14
C PHE A 78 -6.10 19.32 -2.93
N ALA A 79 -5.61 19.59 -1.72
CA ALA A 79 -4.93 20.85 -1.41
C ALA A 79 -3.70 21.09 -2.30
N ALA A 80 -2.86 20.07 -2.50
CA ALA A 80 -1.67 20.18 -3.33
C ALA A 80 -1.95 20.39 -4.83
N LEU A 81 -3.11 19.95 -5.31
CA LEU A 81 -3.51 20.03 -6.73
C LEU A 81 -4.51 21.16 -7.02
N TRP A 82 -5.03 21.84 -5.98
CA TRP A 82 -6.20 22.71 -6.09
C TRP A 82 -5.97 23.93 -6.98
N ASP A 83 -4.84 24.60 -6.75
CA ASP A 83 -4.47 25.86 -7.40
C ASP A 83 -3.49 25.68 -8.57
N LEU A 84 -3.08 24.43 -8.85
CA LEU A 84 -2.22 24.11 -9.99
C LEU A 84 -3.04 24.03 -11.29
N ASP A 85 -2.48 24.56 -12.37
CA ASP A 85 -3.08 24.43 -13.71
C ASP A 85 -3.00 22.95 -14.16
N PRO A 86 -4.12 22.31 -14.51
CA PRO A 86 -4.14 20.89 -14.90
C PRO A 86 -3.26 20.53 -16.11
N SER A 87 -2.93 21.53 -16.94
CA SER A 87 -2.05 21.37 -18.10
C SER A 87 -0.57 21.62 -17.78
N SER A 88 -0.26 22.02 -16.54
CA SER A 88 1.09 22.37 -16.14
C SER A 88 1.95 21.15 -15.80
N GLU A 89 3.27 21.34 -15.91
CA GLU A 89 4.25 20.35 -15.51
C GLU A 89 4.16 20.10 -13.99
N GLU A 90 3.96 21.15 -13.18
CA GLU A 90 3.83 21.06 -11.73
C GLU A 90 2.65 20.18 -11.31
N TYR A 91 1.48 20.32 -11.95
CA TYR A 91 0.33 19.45 -11.67
C TYR A 91 0.64 18.00 -12.00
N THR A 92 1.27 17.76 -13.16
CA THR A 92 1.62 16.42 -13.62
C THR A 92 2.66 15.77 -12.70
N THR A 93 3.70 16.52 -12.31
CA THR A 93 4.73 16.07 -11.37
C THR A 93 4.14 15.79 -10.00
N ALA A 94 3.35 16.71 -9.44
CA ALA A 94 2.69 16.52 -8.15
C ALA A 94 1.79 15.28 -8.14
N LEU A 95 0.96 15.13 -9.17
CA LEU A 95 0.11 13.95 -9.34
C LEU A 95 0.95 12.67 -9.43
N SER A 96 2.01 12.66 -10.23
CA SER A 96 2.89 11.48 -10.40
C SER A 96 3.61 11.08 -9.12
N ASN A 97 3.89 12.03 -8.22
CA ASN A 97 4.59 11.77 -6.95
C ASN A 97 3.66 11.31 -5.83
N ILE A 98 2.35 11.62 -5.91
CA ILE A 98 1.35 11.22 -4.90
C ILE A 98 1.33 9.70 -4.67
N LYS A 99 1.53 8.87 -5.69
CA LYS A 99 1.61 7.39 -5.52
C LYS A 99 2.73 6.96 -4.59
N ALA A 100 3.92 7.55 -4.73
CA ALA A 100 5.07 7.23 -3.90
C ALA A 100 4.87 7.78 -2.49
N ALA A 101 4.41 9.03 -2.38
CA ALA A 101 4.08 9.65 -1.10
C ALA A 101 2.98 8.88 -0.34
N TYR A 102 2.00 8.29 -1.03
CA TYR A 102 0.97 7.47 -0.42
C TYR A 102 1.56 6.30 0.38
N VAL A 103 2.57 5.62 -0.15
CA VAL A 103 3.21 4.52 0.58
C VAL A 103 4.20 5.05 1.61
N TYR A 104 5.06 6.00 1.22
CA TYR A 104 6.10 6.56 2.09
C TYR A 104 5.53 7.19 3.37
N ASP A 105 4.49 8.02 3.24
CA ASP A 105 3.86 8.67 4.39
C ASP A 105 3.23 7.67 5.36
N ALA A 106 2.81 6.49 4.86
CA ALA A 106 2.21 5.47 5.69
C ALA A 106 3.26 4.71 6.50
N ILE A 107 4.36 4.30 5.87
CA ILE A 107 5.45 3.58 6.56
C ILE A 107 6.22 4.47 7.55
N THR A 108 6.28 5.78 7.27
CA THR A 108 6.86 6.78 8.19
C THR A 108 5.86 7.35 9.21
N SER A 109 4.60 6.88 9.19
CA SER A 109 3.53 7.36 10.06
C SER A 109 3.34 8.90 10.03
N ALA A 110 3.57 9.53 8.88
CA ALA A 110 3.57 10.99 8.70
C ALA A 110 2.22 11.67 8.98
N TRP A 111 1.12 10.89 8.89
CA TRP A 111 -0.26 11.31 9.13
C TRP A 111 -0.84 10.79 10.46
N SER A 112 0.03 10.45 11.42
CA SER A 112 -0.39 10.07 12.77
C SER A 112 -0.91 11.28 13.57
N SER A 113 -0.55 11.45 14.84
CA SER A 113 -1.14 12.37 15.85
C SER A 113 -1.22 13.88 15.47
N HIS A 114 -0.81 14.28 14.26
CA HIS A 114 -0.76 15.65 13.76
C HIS A 114 -1.42 15.85 12.39
N GLY A 115 -2.41 15.03 12.02
CA GLY A 115 -3.09 15.09 10.72
C GLY A 115 -3.64 16.48 10.35
N ASP A 116 -4.16 17.23 11.32
CA ASP A 116 -4.65 18.60 11.09
C ASP A 116 -3.54 19.57 10.69
N GLN A 117 -2.45 19.59 11.47
CA GLN A 117 -1.31 20.45 11.21
C GLN A 117 -0.67 20.10 9.85
N ARG A 118 -0.56 18.80 9.56
CA ARG A 118 -0.03 18.32 8.28
C ARG A 118 -0.90 18.76 7.10
N LEU A 119 -2.23 18.68 7.21
CA LEU A 119 -3.11 19.16 6.14
C LEU A 119 -2.95 20.67 5.91
N MET A 120 -2.81 21.45 6.98
CA MET A 120 -2.58 22.90 6.87
C MET A 120 -1.29 23.22 6.09
N GLU A 121 -0.22 22.44 6.27
CA GLU A 121 1.04 22.61 5.52
C GLU A 121 0.83 22.49 4.00
N TYR A 122 -0.12 21.67 3.56
CA TYR A 122 -0.48 21.58 2.13
C TYR A 122 -1.40 22.72 1.69
N CYS A 123 -2.37 23.13 2.51
CA CYS A 123 -3.26 24.24 2.18
C CYS A 123 -2.51 25.58 2.03
N ASN A 124 -1.46 25.80 2.82
CA ASN A 124 -0.65 27.02 2.77
C ASN A 124 0.59 26.92 1.87
N SER A 125 0.72 25.81 1.12
CA SER A 125 1.83 25.53 0.21
C SER A 125 3.23 25.49 0.86
N SER A 126 3.32 25.26 2.18
CA SER A 126 4.61 25.01 2.86
C SER A 126 5.10 23.57 2.68
N ARG A 127 4.21 22.69 2.21
CA ARG A 127 4.49 21.33 1.78
C ARG A 127 3.71 21.05 0.50
N ASP A 128 4.31 20.30 -0.41
CA ASP A 128 3.70 19.89 -1.68
C ASP A 128 4.10 18.45 -2.04
N TYR A 129 3.63 17.98 -3.19
CA TYR A 129 4.07 16.74 -3.81
C TYR A 129 4.94 16.98 -5.05
N GLY A 130 5.46 18.18 -5.26
CA GLY A 130 6.31 18.52 -6.40
C GLY A 130 7.70 17.88 -6.33
N THR A 131 8.19 17.62 -5.11
CA THR A 131 9.50 16.99 -4.92
C THR A 131 9.41 15.46 -4.87
N ARG A 132 10.19 14.80 -5.72
CA ARG A 132 10.29 13.32 -5.75
C ARG A 132 11.03 12.79 -4.52
N ILE A 133 10.50 11.73 -3.92
CA ILE A 133 11.18 10.97 -2.86
C ILE A 133 12.31 10.15 -3.50
N SER A 134 13.52 10.25 -2.96
CA SER A 134 14.65 9.45 -3.47
C SER A 134 14.50 7.97 -3.10
N GLU A 135 15.01 7.08 -3.97
CA GLU A 135 15.01 5.62 -3.72
C GLU A 135 15.69 5.29 -2.38
N GLU A 136 16.83 5.93 -2.09
CA GLU A 136 17.56 5.74 -0.84
C GLU A 136 16.73 6.11 0.41
N GLN A 137 16.06 7.27 0.41
CA GLN A 137 15.19 7.67 1.53
C GLN A 137 14.04 6.69 1.71
N PHE A 138 13.48 6.20 0.62
CA PHE A 138 12.36 5.27 0.65
C PHE A 138 12.79 3.90 1.20
N ASP A 139 13.91 3.37 0.72
CA ASP A 139 14.46 2.10 1.18
C ASP A 139 14.81 2.15 2.67
N GLN A 140 15.47 3.22 3.13
CA GLN A 140 15.77 3.42 4.57
C GLN A 140 14.49 3.46 5.43
N ALA A 141 13.44 4.13 4.97
CA ALA A 141 12.17 4.17 5.67
C ALA A 141 11.51 2.78 5.75
N PHE A 142 11.62 1.98 4.68
CA PHE A 142 11.12 0.60 4.68
C PHE A 142 11.93 -0.31 5.60
N ASP A 143 13.25 -0.21 5.60
CA ASP A 143 14.11 -0.99 6.49
C ASP A 143 13.77 -0.74 7.95
N GLN A 144 13.58 0.53 8.33
CA GLN A 144 13.12 0.89 9.68
C GLN A 144 11.73 0.31 9.97
N TRP A 145 10.78 0.47 9.05
CA TRP A 145 9.42 -0.06 9.22
C TRP A 145 9.39 -1.60 9.35
N ILE A 146 10.26 -2.31 8.62
CA ILE A 146 10.43 -3.78 8.73
C ILE A 146 11.04 -4.16 10.08
N ALA A 147 12.03 -3.39 10.56
CA ALA A 147 12.67 -3.62 11.85
C ALA A 147 11.68 -3.45 13.03
N ASP A 148 10.74 -2.51 12.91
CA ASP A 148 9.73 -2.20 13.92
C ASP A 148 8.53 -3.18 13.93
N GLN A 149 8.49 -4.15 13.01
CA GLN A 149 7.41 -5.14 12.97
C GLN A 149 7.38 -6.01 14.23
N THR A 150 6.16 -6.25 14.71
CA THR A 150 5.91 -7.09 15.89
C THR A 150 5.40 -8.49 15.48
N PRO A 151 5.83 -9.55 16.18
CA PRO A 151 5.36 -10.91 15.93
C PRO A 151 3.84 -11.07 15.99
N GLY A 152 3.32 -11.89 15.08
CA GLY A 152 1.88 -12.07 14.91
C GLY A 152 1.56 -13.02 13.77
N ILE A 153 0.27 -13.27 13.56
CA ILE A 153 -0.20 -14.17 12.49
C ILE A 153 -1.23 -13.51 11.57
N ASN A 154 -2.01 -12.55 12.09
CA ASN A 154 -3.02 -11.87 11.31
C ASN A 154 -2.40 -10.67 10.59
N PHE A 155 -2.56 -10.61 9.27
CA PHE A 155 -2.11 -9.46 8.49
C PHE A 155 -2.85 -8.18 8.88
N GLY A 156 -2.08 -7.14 9.17
CA GLY A 156 -2.59 -5.77 9.35
C GLY A 156 -3.13 -5.19 8.04
N LYS A 157 -3.92 -4.12 8.15
CA LYS A 157 -4.48 -3.42 6.98
C LYS A 157 -3.40 -2.83 6.07
N ASP A 158 -2.29 -2.44 6.67
CA ASP A 158 -1.08 -1.93 6.03
C ASP A 158 -0.38 -3.00 5.20
N ILE A 159 -0.12 -4.17 5.79
CA ILE A 159 0.48 -5.32 5.10
C ILE A 159 -0.35 -5.73 3.89
N LYS A 160 -1.67 -5.87 4.08
CA LYS A 160 -2.59 -6.22 2.99
C LYS A 160 -2.53 -5.21 1.84
N CYS A 161 -2.58 -3.92 2.17
CA CYS A 161 -2.51 -2.85 1.18
C CYS A 161 -1.16 -2.84 0.44
N LEU A 162 -0.04 -2.94 1.15
CA LEU A 162 1.30 -2.97 0.55
C LEU A 162 1.49 -4.15 -0.40
N ILE A 163 1.01 -5.34 -0.03
CA ILE A 163 1.05 -6.51 -0.92
C ILE A 163 0.15 -6.34 -2.13
N THR A 164 -1.04 -5.74 -1.99
CA THR A 164 -1.90 -5.43 -3.13
C THR A 164 -1.22 -4.48 -4.10
N ILE A 165 -0.59 -3.41 -3.60
CA ILE A 165 0.15 -2.47 -4.45
C ILE A 165 1.31 -3.20 -5.13
N HIS A 166 2.11 -3.95 -4.38
CA HIS A 166 3.22 -4.72 -4.94
C HIS A 166 2.73 -5.67 -6.04
N ALA A 167 1.68 -6.44 -5.80
CA ALA A 167 1.14 -7.40 -6.75
C ALA A 167 0.60 -6.73 -8.02
N ASN A 168 -0.13 -5.62 -7.87
CA ASN A 168 -0.63 -4.80 -8.98
C ASN A 168 0.50 -4.20 -9.83
N LEU A 169 1.65 -3.91 -9.23
CA LEU A 169 2.78 -3.29 -9.94
C LEU A 169 3.84 -4.27 -10.45
N SER A 170 3.75 -5.56 -10.09
CA SER A 170 4.76 -6.56 -10.44
C SER A 170 4.19 -7.78 -11.16
N TYR A 171 3.69 -8.78 -10.43
CA TYR A 171 3.44 -10.12 -10.96
C TYR A 171 1.99 -10.40 -11.35
N LEU A 172 1.01 -9.60 -10.88
CA LEU A 172 -0.39 -9.76 -11.28
C LEU A 172 -0.83 -8.79 -12.38
N SER A 173 -0.08 -7.71 -12.63
CA SER A 173 -0.27 -6.89 -13.84
C SER A 173 0.24 -7.59 -15.10
N ALA A 174 1.26 -8.44 -14.99
CA ALA A 174 1.92 -9.07 -16.12
C ALA A 174 1.36 -10.45 -16.49
N SER A 175 0.76 -11.20 -15.55
CA SER A 175 0.80 -12.66 -15.62
C SER A 175 -0.45 -13.42 -15.14
N VAL A 176 -1.63 -12.80 -15.01
CA VAL A 176 -2.83 -13.54 -14.55
C VAL A 176 -3.49 -14.31 -15.69
N PRO A 177 -3.55 -15.65 -15.65
CA PRO A 177 -4.37 -16.42 -16.57
C PRO A 177 -5.84 -16.08 -16.34
N ASN A 178 -6.57 -15.78 -17.43
CA ASN A 178 -8.01 -15.53 -17.39
C ASN A 178 -8.74 -16.64 -16.61
N GLY A 179 -9.46 -16.27 -15.55
CA GLY A 179 -10.39 -17.16 -14.83
C GLY A 179 -9.91 -17.71 -13.48
N GLU A 180 -8.67 -17.44 -13.04
CA GLU A 180 -8.20 -17.83 -11.70
C GLU A 180 -8.43 -16.70 -10.66
N THR A 181 -8.90 -17.08 -9.47
CA THR A 181 -9.10 -16.13 -8.36
C THR A 181 -7.92 -16.18 -7.40
N PHE A 182 -7.52 -15.03 -6.88
CA PHE A 182 -6.42 -14.91 -5.93
C PHE A 182 -6.94 -14.38 -4.59
N GLU A 183 -6.23 -14.72 -3.52
CA GLU A 183 -6.51 -14.22 -2.17
C GLU A 183 -5.20 -14.00 -1.40
N LEU A 184 -5.22 -13.08 -0.45
CA LEU A 184 -4.07 -12.79 0.39
C LEU A 184 -3.85 -13.94 1.38
N GLU A 185 -2.68 -14.56 1.29
CA GLU A 185 -2.35 -15.76 2.03
C GLU A 185 -0.92 -15.74 2.58
N HIS A 186 -0.68 -16.68 3.50
CA HIS A 186 0.63 -16.93 4.06
C HIS A 186 1.50 -17.79 3.15
N ILE A 187 2.70 -17.32 2.81
CA ILE A 187 3.70 -18.11 2.05
C ILE A 187 4.13 -19.33 2.86
N ILE A 188 4.55 -19.10 4.10
CA ILE A 188 4.69 -20.12 5.12
C ILE A 188 3.32 -20.27 5.77
N ALA A 189 2.62 -21.35 5.40
CA ALA A 189 1.25 -21.59 5.81
C ALA A 189 1.04 -21.41 7.33
N ARG A 190 -0.02 -20.68 7.69
CA ARG A 190 -0.40 -20.40 9.08
C ARG A 190 -0.39 -21.64 9.97
N LYS A 191 -0.87 -22.77 9.46
CA LYS A 191 -0.89 -24.05 10.20
C LYS A 191 0.51 -24.51 10.63
N ARG A 192 1.54 -24.32 9.79
CA ARG A 192 2.94 -24.66 10.11
C ARG A 192 3.49 -23.72 11.18
N ILE A 193 3.19 -22.43 11.09
CA ILE A 193 3.56 -21.44 12.11
C ILE A 193 2.84 -21.72 13.44
N ASP A 194 1.55 -22.02 13.41
CA ASP A 194 0.76 -22.33 14.61
C ASP A 194 1.24 -23.61 15.30
N ALA A 195 1.76 -24.58 14.56
CA ALA A 195 2.36 -25.79 15.12
C ALA A 195 3.72 -25.53 15.80
N ALA A 196 4.55 -24.65 15.22
CA ALA A 196 5.89 -24.34 15.73
C ALA A 196 5.88 -23.26 16.85
N ASP A 197 4.98 -22.28 16.77
CA ASP A 197 4.87 -21.13 17.68
C ASP A 197 3.41 -20.93 18.13
N SER A 198 2.93 -21.89 18.92
CA SER A 198 1.60 -21.85 19.54
C SER A 198 1.54 -20.97 20.79
N SER A 199 2.71 -20.57 21.32
CA SER A 199 2.84 -19.79 22.54
C SER A 199 2.35 -18.34 22.39
N ARG A 200 1.98 -17.72 23.53
CA ARG A 200 1.62 -16.30 23.60
C ARG A 200 2.51 -15.61 24.64
N PRO A 201 3.19 -14.50 24.31
CA PRO A 201 3.23 -13.82 23.01
C PRO A 201 3.89 -14.68 21.92
N ARG A 202 3.56 -14.41 20.65
CA ARG A 202 4.20 -15.09 19.51
C ARG A 202 5.63 -14.57 19.31
N HIS A 203 6.45 -15.37 18.66
CA HIS A 203 7.83 -15.07 18.30
C HIS A 203 8.01 -14.88 16.79
N ILE A 204 7.22 -15.58 15.98
CA ILE A 204 7.34 -15.53 14.52
C ILE A 204 6.58 -14.33 13.93
N LEU A 205 7.22 -13.64 13.00
CA LEU A 205 6.68 -12.55 12.18
C LEU A 205 5.74 -13.06 11.08
N GLY A 206 4.81 -13.96 11.43
CA GLY A 206 3.91 -14.62 10.49
C GLY A 206 2.96 -13.66 9.77
N ASN A 207 2.72 -12.47 10.33
CA ASN A 207 1.94 -11.37 9.76
C ASN A 207 2.76 -10.37 8.93
N SER A 208 4.05 -10.61 8.69
CA SER A 208 4.94 -9.69 7.97
C SER A 208 4.65 -9.61 6.47
N LEU A 209 5.19 -8.55 5.85
CA LEU A 209 5.21 -8.35 4.40
C LEU A 209 5.85 -9.55 3.69
N GLY A 210 6.93 -10.07 4.28
CA GLY A 210 7.66 -11.23 3.82
C GLY A 210 6.87 -12.52 3.87
N ASN A 211 5.83 -12.64 4.68
CA ASN A 211 4.99 -13.84 4.68
C ASN A 211 3.68 -13.69 3.90
N CYS A 212 3.39 -12.51 3.35
CA CYS A 212 2.10 -12.23 2.72
C CYS A 212 2.23 -12.16 1.19
N MET A 213 1.28 -12.77 0.47
CA MET A 213 1.21 -12.74 -0.99
C MET A 213 -0.22 -13.06 -1.47
N TYR A 214 -0.59 -12.56 -2.65
CA TYR A 214 -1.75 -13.13 -3.37
C TYR A 214 -1.43 -14.51 -3.95
N LEU A 215 -2.12 -15.54 -3.46
CA LEU A 215 -2.02 -16.92 -3.96
C LEU A 215 -3.34 -17.39 -4.61
N PRO A 216 -3.30 -18.35 -5.54
CA PRO A 216 -4.51 -18.87 -6.19
C PRO A 216 -5.46 -19.63 -5.23
N ARG A 217 -6.72 -19.20 -5.19
CA ARG A 217 -7.77 -19.73 -4.29
C ARG A 217 -8.18 -21.16 -4.59
N GLY A 218 -8.19 -21.55 -5.87
CA GLY A 218 -8.59 -22.89 -6.33
C GLY A 218 -7.74 -24.03 -5.75
N ILE A 219 -6.52 -23.71 -5.30
CA ILE A 219 -5.59 -24.67 -4.69
C ILE A 219 -5.54 -24.53 -3.16
N ASN A 220 -5.87 -23.36 -2.61
CA ASN A 220 -5.81 -23.11 -1.17
C ASN A 220 -6.89 -23.86 -0.38
N ASN A 221 -8.08 -24.08 -0.96
CA ASN A 221 -9.17 -24.76 -0.26
C ASN A 221 -8.91 -26.25 0.06
N PRO A 222 -8.32 -27.07 -0.84
CA PRO A 222 -8.09 -28.49 -0.55
C PRO A 222 -6.78 -28.81 0.21
N LYS A 223 -5.78 -27.92 0.26
CA LYS A 223 -4.40 -28.24 0.71
C LYS A 223 -3.72 -27.10 1.49
N LYS A 224 -4.35 -26.67 2.59
CA LYS A 224 -4.04 -25.51 3.47
C LYS A 224 -2.62 -25.42 4.08
N ASP A 225 -1.70 -26.32 3.73
CA ASP A 225 -0.35 -26.38 4.29
C ASP A 225 0.76 -26.63 3.26
N LYS A 226 0.46 -26.58 1.95
CA LYS A 226 1.46 -26.75 0.90
C LYS A 226 2.00 -25.42 0.36
N THR A 227 3.27 -25.45 -0.01
CA THR A 227 4.00 -24.38 -0.71
C THR A 227 3.71 -24.41 -2.21
N LEU A 228 4.02 -23.33 -2.94
CA LEU A 228 3.86 -23.30 -4.40
C LEU A 228 4.69 -24.40 -5.10
N TYR A 229 5.88 -24.75 -4.57
CA TYR A 229 6.71 -25.83 -5.11
C TYR A 229 6.04 -27.21 -5.03
N GLU A 230 5.35 -27.49 -3.93
CA GLU A 230 4.66 -28.78 -3.71
C GLU A 230 3.38 -28.95 -4.56
N ILE A 231 2.97 -27.90 -5.29
CA ILE A 231 1.76 -27.87 -6.14
C ILE A 231 2.03 -27.39 -7.57
N ASN A 232 3.28 -27.09 -7.93
CA ASN A 232 3.65 -26.57 -9.25
C ASN A 232 3.68 -27.66 -10.32
N ASP A 233 2.60 -28.44 -10.41
CA ASP A 233 2.44 -29.46 -11.44
C ASP A 233 2.54 -28.80 -12.83
N HIS A 234 3.37 -29.37 -13.70
CA HIS A 234 3.60 -28.88 -15.07
C HIS A 234 4.06 -27.42 -15.17
N ASN A 235 4.78 -26.89 -14.17
CA ASN A 235 5.36 -25.54 -14.17
C ASN A 235 4.34 -24.38 -14.24
N ARG A 236 3.07 -24.64 -13.91
CA ARG A 236 1.96 -23.66 -13.96
C ARG A 236 2.23 -22.35 -13.21
N TYR A 237 2.96 -22.40 -12.09
CA TYR A 237 3.22 -21.27 -11.19
C TYR A 237 4.65 -20.72 -11.28
N SER A 238 5.44 -21.18 -12.26
CA SER A 238 6.86 -20.80 -12.35
C SER A 238 7.07 -19.30 -12.56
N GLN A 239 6.19 -18.66 -13.36
CA GLN A 239 6.24 -17.22 -13.56
C GLN A 239 5.83 -16.46 -12.29
N LEU A 240 4.75 -16.91 -11.63
CA LEU A 240 4.32 -16.34 -10.34
C LEU A 240 5.44 -16.40 -9.31
N ILE A 241 6.08 -17.56 -9.11
CA ILE A 241 7.21 -17.75 -8.19
C ILE A 241 8.34 -16.76 -8.51
N LYS A 242 8.71 -16.65 -9.79
CA LYS A 242 9.81 -15.80 -10.25
C LYS A 242 9.55 -14.30 -10.04
N GLU A 243 8.34 -13.83 -10.30
CA GLU A 243 8.03 -12.39 -10.34
C GLU A 243 7.56 -11.84 -8.98
N SER A 244 7.11 -12.71 -8.07
CA SER A 244 6.48 -12.30 -6.81
C SER A 244 7.43 -12.23 -5.61
N GLN A 245 8.74 -12.35 -5.86
CA GLN A 245 9.77 -12.51 -4.83
C GLN A 245 9.44 -13.69 -3.90
N TYR A 246 8.87 -14.79 -4.42
CA TYR A 246 8.60 -15.98 -3.59
C TYR A 246 9.93 -16.56 -3.10
N PHE A 247 9.95 -17.19 -1.92
CA PHE A 247 11.16 -17.87 -1.45
C PHE A 247 11.64 -18.86 -2.49
N SER A 248 12.95 -18.90 -2.71
CA SER A 248 13.57 -20.00 -3.44
C SER A 248 13.29 -21.34 -2.74
N GLU A 249 13.48 -22.44 -3.46
CA GLU A 249 13.25 -23.77 -2.89
C GLU A 249 14.17 -24.05 -1.69
N ASP A 250 15.43 -23.60 -1.76
CA ASP A 250 16.40 -23.69 -0.66
C ASP A 250 15.99 -22.83 0.54
N GLU A 251 15.56 -21.58 0.34
CA GLU A 251 15.05 -20.73 1.42
C GLU A 251 13.79 -21.32 2.07
N MET A 252 12.89 -21.89 1.27
CA MET A 252 11.70 -22.55 1.77
C MET A 252 12.06 -23.78 2.60
N GLN A 253 13.00 -24.60 2.14
CA GLN A 253 13.50 -25.76 2.91
C GLN A 253 14.16 -25.33 4.22
N LYS A 254 15.00 -24.29 4.20
CA LYS A 254 15.60 -23.69 5.40
C LYS A 254 14.54 -23.19 6.38
N ALA A 255 13.51 -22.50 5.89
CA ALA A 255 12.39 -22.05 6.72
C ALA A 255 11.67 -23.23 7.38
N MET A 256 11.42 -24.33 6.65
CA MET A 256 10.75 -25.52 7.21
C MET A 256 11.61 -26.25 8.24
N GLN A 257 12.91 -26.36 8.00
CA GLN A 257 13.86 -26.93 8.96
C GLN A 257 13.91 -26.08 10.24
N ALA A 258 14.03 -24.76 10.10
CA ALA A 258 14.04 -23.83 11.23
C ALA A 258 12.73 -23.87 12.04
N LEU A 259 11.57 -23.95 11.37
CA LEU A 259 10.28 -24.14 12.06
C LEU A 259 10.24 -25.44 12.87
N THR A 260 10.76 -26.54 12.32
CA THR A 260 10.80 -27.85 13.00
C THR A 260 11.74 -27.82 14.21
N ALA A 261 12.83 -27.06 14.12
CA ALA A 261 13.79 -26.86 15.20
C ALA A 261 13.38 -25.77 16.21
N SER A 262 12.22 -25.11 16.02
CA SER A 262 11.81 -23.91 16.77
C SER A 262 12.85 -22.78 16.75
N ASP A 263 13.64 -22.69 15.69
CA ASP A 263 14.60 -21.62 15.45
C ASP A 263 13.87 -20.41 14.83
N TYR A 264 13.25 -19.62 15.70
CA TYR A 264 12.46 -18.45 15.29
C TYR A 264 13.32 -17.34 14.69
N GLU A 265 14.59 -17.23 15.09
CA GLU A 265 15.50 -16.20 14.57
C GLU A 265 15.78 -16.44 13.09
N SER A 266 16.10 -17.68 12.71
CA SER A 266 16.31 -18.04 11.31
C SER A 266 15.05 -17.84 10.46
N VAL A 267 13.87 -18.25 10.96
CA VAL A 267 12.59 -18.02 10.25
C VAL A 267 12.33 -16.52 10.07
N ASN A 268 12.49 -15.73 11.12
CA ASN A 268 12.29 -14.28 11.07
C ASN A 268 13.33 -13.58 10.18
N GLY A 269 14.56 -14.10 10.11
CA GLY A 269 15.59 -13.62 9.20
C GLY A 269 15.16 -13.74 7.74
N LEU A 270 14.65 -14.91 7.34
CA LEU A 270 14.13 -15.15 5.99
C LEU A 270 12.91 -14.27 5.68
N LEU A 271 11.97 -14.15 6.62
CA LEU A 271 10.80 -13.28 6.46
C LEU A 271 11.18 -11.80 6.30
N ARG A 272 12.16 -11.31 7.08
CA ARG A 272 12.66 -9.93 6.94
C ARG A 272 13.37 -9.72 5.62
N GLU A 273 14.21 -10.67 5.21
CA GLU A 273 14.93 -10.57 3.93
C GLU A 273 13.96 -10.48 2.75
N ARG A 274 12.97 -11.36 2.68
CA ARG A 274 11.92 -11.26 1.65
C ARG A 274 11.12 -9.96 1.78
N SER A 275 10.84 -9.48 3.00
CA SER A 275 10.18 -8.18 3.19
C SER A 275 10.96 -7.05 2.52
N ARG A 276 12.30 -7.03 2.63
CA ARG A 276 13.16 -6.04 1.97
C ARG A 276 13.12 -6.18 0.45
N GLN A 277 13.17 -7.41 -0.08
CA GLN A 277 13.10 -7.65 -1.53
C GLN A 277 11.76 -7.17 -2.14
N VAL A 278 10.65 -7.42 -1.44
CA VAL A 278 9.32 -6.91 -1.80
C VAL A 278 9.30 -5.38 -1.72
N ALA A 279 9.80 -4.79 -0.64
CA ALA A 279 9.86 -3.34 -0.45
C ALA A 279 10.65 -2.65 -1.58
N HIS A 280 11.86 -3.11 -1.86
CA HIS A 280 12.72 -2.57 -2.90
C HIS A 280 12.09 -2.68 -4.31
N THR A 281 11.44 -3.82 -4.62
CA THR A 281 10.71 -3.98 -5.89
C THR A 281 9.52 -3.01 -5.98
N LEU A 282 8.80 -2.83 -4.88
CA LEU A 282 7.69 -1.88 -4.76
C LEU A 282 8.15 -0.43 -4.92
N VAL A 283 9.24 -0.03 -4.26
CA VAL A 283 9.83 1.33 -4.34
C VAL A 283 10.18 1.64 -5.79
N ARG A 284 10.94 0.76 -6.45
CA ARG A 284 11.31 0.94 -7.86
C ARG A 284 10.11 1.08 -8.76
N ALA A 285 9.07 0.26 -8.57
CA ALA A 285 7.87 0.33 -9.38
C ALA A 285 7.08 1.63 -9.16
N LEU A 286 6.94 2.08 -7.91
CA LEU A 286 6.28 3.35 -7.59
C LEU A 286 7.01 4.55 -8.19
N LEU A 287 8.35 4.50 -8.26
CA LEU A 287 9.19 5.58 -8.77
C LEU A 287 9.41 5.52 -10.30
N LYS A 288 8.95 4.49 -11.01
CA LYS A 288 9.29 4.23 -12.44
C LYS A 288 8.63 5.18 -13.45
N ASP A 289 7.52 5.83 -13.10
CA ASP A 289 6.79 6.77 -13.98
C ASP A 289 6.79 8.21 -13.45
N SER A 290 7.85 8.62 -12.75
CA SER A 290 8.03 9.99 -12.26
C SER A 290 9.02 10.78 -13.14
N VAL A 291 9.10 10.47 -14.44
CA VAL A 291 9.95 11.13 -15.44
C VAL A 291 9.10 11.49 -16.65
#